data_AF-A0A9E5J1Z3-F1
#
_entry.id   AF-A0A9E5J1Z3-F1
#
_cell.length_a   1.000
_cell.length_b   1.000
_cell.length_c   1.000
_cell.angle_alpha   90.00
_cell.angle_beta   90.00
_cell.angle_gamma   90.00
#
_symmetry.space_group_name_H-M   'P 1'
#
loop_
_entity.id
_entity.type
_entity.pdbx_description
1 polymer ?
#
loop_
_entity_poly.entity_id
_entity_poly.type
_entity_poly.pdbx_seq_one_letter_code
_entity_poly.pdbx_strand_id
1 'polypeptide(L)'
;MKILHIANFYGPKSGGIKTTIHDLGKRYEAAGHEFTFVVPGINLSKTKTPYGTALYLPSIEIPFSGGYRIFRRRREIKQAIVTMKPDRIECSDRFTLLFVGPFARRMGIQTLVFSHETLTGLFGKFLPAPKTFQRLADWHNRRLARAFDYVIATTRFASKEFERLSTRNLRLIPLGVDSNTFNPNRYKSELRKKLLNGKEHLIIHCGRLSPEKDPHLSIEALEILTKEMGVSAQLVVIGGGPLSEKLKSNSAHNTSRVEVAQAA
;
A
#
# COMPACT_ATOMS: atom_id res chain seq x y z
N MET A 1 21.04 -9.21 -12.41
CA MET A 1 21.39 -8.16 -11.41
C MET A 1 20.93 -8.60 -10.03
N LYS A 2 21.57 -8.08 -8.98
CA LYS A 2 21.18 -8.19 -7.57
C LYS A 2 20.38 -6.96 -7.15
N ILE A 3 19.10 -7.17 -6.84
CA ILE A 3 18.17 -6.11 -6.45
C ILE A 3 17.85 -6.27 -4.97
N LEU A 4 18.06 -5.20 -4.20
CA LEU A 4 17.78 -5.15 -2.77
C LEU A 4 16.60 -4.22 -2.48
N HIS A 5 15.48 -4.76 -2.05
CA HIS A 5 14.29 -3.97 -1.71
C HIS A 5 14.16 -3.82 -0.19
N ILE A 6 14.25 -2.61 0.34
CA ILE A 6 14.23 -2.34 1.79
C ILE A 6 12.88 -1.72 2.14
N ALA A 7 12.10 -2.38 2.98
CA ALA A 7 10.76 -1.94 3.32
C ALA A 7 10.53 -2.00 4.84
N ASN A 8 9.85 -0.99 5.37
CA ASN A 8 9.22 -1.09 6.68
C ASN A 8 7.76 -1.55 6.53
N PHE A 9 7.07 -1.75 7.65
CA PHE A 9 5.63 -2.07 7.65
C PHE A 9 5.29 -3.38 6.92
N TYR A 10 6.26 -4.28 6.78
CA TYR A 10 6.08 -5.64 6.27
C TYR A 10 5.84 -6.61 7.44
N GLY A 11 4.83 -7.45 7.32
CA GLY A 11 4.39 -8.39 8.35
C GLY A 11 3.12 -9.14 7.96
N PRO A 12 2.58 -9.99 8.84
CA PRO A 12 1.42 -10.83 8.52
C PRO A 12 0.18 -10.05 8.08
N LYS A 13 -0.06 -8.88 8.70
CA LYS A 13 -1.20 -8.00 8.42
C LYS A 13 -0.95 -6.99 7.28
N SER A 14 0.22 -7.00 6.67
CA SER A 14 0.57 -6.05 5.62
C SER A 14 -0.20 -6.39 4.34
N GLY A 15 -0.91 -5.39 3.81
CA GLY A 15 -1.65 -5.50 2.55
C GLY A 15 -0.78 -5.17 1.34
N GLY A 16 -0.93 -3.95 0.82
CA GLY A 16 -0.33 -3.52 -0.46
C GLY A 16 1.18 -3.64 -0.54
N ILE A 17 1.94 -3.28 0.51
CA ILE A 17 3.41 -3.39 0.53
C ILE A 17 3.86 -4.84 0.33
N LYS A 18 3.27 -5.77 1.09
CA LYS A 18 3.61 -7.20 1.02
C LYS A 18 3.31 -7.74 -0.38
N THR A 19 2.12 -7.48 -0.89
CA THR A 19 1.69 -7.91 -2.23
C THR A 19 2.64 -7.38 -3.31
N THR A 20 2.95 -6.08 -3.26
CA THR A 20 3.85 -5.43 -4.22
C THR A 20 5.24 -6.07 -4.19
N ILE A 21 5.83 -6.27 -3.01
CA ILE A 21 7.16 -6.89 -2.89
C ILE A 21 7.15 -8.32 -3.44
N HIS A 22 6.09 -9.10 -3.14
CA HIS A 22 5.98 -10.48 -3.59
C HIS A 22 5.85 -10.56 -5.12
N ASP A 23 5.01 -9.72 -5.72
CA ASP A 23 4.80 -9.73 -7.16
C ASP A 23 5.98 -9.15 -7.94
N LEU A 24 6.65 -8.11 -7.41
CA LEU A 24 7.92 -7.63 -7.94
C LEU A 24 8.98 -8.72 -7.87
N GLY A 25 9.11 -9.40 -6.73
CA GLY A 25 10.08 -10.47 -6.53
C GLY A 25 9.92 -11.60 -7.52
N LYS A 26 8.70 -12.11 -7.72
CA LYS A 26 8.39 -13.13 -8.74
C LYS A 26 8.81 -12.69 -10.14
N ARG A 27 8.47 -11.45 -10.52
CA ARG A 27 8.77 -10.91 -11.86
C ARG A 27 10.25 -10.67 -12.07
N TYR A 28 10.96 -10.21 -11.04
CA TYR A 28 12.41 -10.05 -11.08
C TYR A 28 13.12 -11.40 -11.20
N GLU A 29 12.74 -12.41 -10.41
CA GLU A 29 13.31 -13.75 -10.53
C GLU A 29 13.03 -14.37 -11.91
N ALA A 30 11.80 -14.22 -12.43
CA ALA A 30 11.45 -14.66 -13.79
C ALA A 30 12.25 -13.95 -14.89
N ALA A 31 12.66 -12.70 -14.66
CA ALA A 31 13.53 -11.93 -15.56
C ALA A 31 15.04 -12.24 -15.36
N GLY A 32 15.39 -13.25 -14.56
CA GLY A 32 16.78 -13.64 -14.31
C GLY A 32 17.54 -12.71 -13.35
N HIS A 33 16.82 -12.02 -12.45
CA HIS A 33 17.44 -11.19 -11.41
C HIS A 33 17.41 -11.88 -10.05
N GLU A 34 18.46 -11.66 -9.25
CA GLU A 34 18.49 -12.06 -7.85
C GLU A 34 17.77 -11.00 -7.02
N PHE A 35 16.61 -11.35 -6.46
CA PHE A 35 15.83 -10.46 -5.61
C PHE A 35 15.97 -10.81 -4.13
N THR A 36 16.30 -9.81 -3.31
CA THR A 36 16.24 -9.90 -1.86
C THR A 36 15.46 -8.73 -1.31
N PHE A 37 14.51 -8.99 -0.42
CA PHE A 37 13.80 -7.95 0.31
C PHE A 37 14.21 -7.98 1.78
N VAL A 38 14.65 -6.82 2.27
CA VAL A 38 15.04 -6.57 3.65
C VAL A 38 13.85 -5.98 4.38
N VAL A 39 13.40 -6.66 5.42
CA VAL A 39 12.15 -6.35 6.13
C VAL A 39 12.32 -6.46 7.65
N PRO A 40 11.44 -5.83 8.44
CA PRO A 40 11.54 -5.86 9.89
C PRO A 40 11.18 -7.26 10.42
N GLY A 41 12.01 -7.81 11.30
CA GLY A 41 11.74 -9.04 12.04
C GLY A 41 12.04 -8.92 13.53
N ILE A 42 11.55 -9.87 14.32
CA ILE A 42 11.87 -9.95 15.76
C ILE A 42 13.38 -10.16 15.91
N ASN A 43 13.92 -11.14 15.19
CA ASN A 43 15.34 -11.49 15.17
C ASN A 43 15.89 -11.38 13.75
N LEU A 44 17.22 -11.34 13.64
CA LEU A 44 17.92 -11.50 12.37
C LEU A 44 17.64 -12.92 11.84
N SER A 45 17.08 -13.02 10.64
CA SER A 45 16.92 -14.31 9.95
C SER A 45 16.90 -14.13 8.44
N LYS A 46 17.22 -15.21 7.72
CA LYS A 46 17.22 -15.24 6.26
C LYS A 46 16.45 -16.47 5.79
N THR A 47 15.53 -16.28 4.85
CA THR A 47 14.67 -17.38 4.37
C THR A 47 14.47 -17.25 2.86
N LYS A 48 14.60 -18.35 2.13
CA LYS A 48 14.25 -18.39 0.71
C LYS A 48 12.73 -18.52 0.57
N THR A 49 12.14 -17.76 -0.34
CA THR A 49 10.70 -17.76 -0.60
C THR A 49 10.45 -17.91 -2.10
N PRO A 50 9.21 -18.18 -2.54
CA PRO A 50 8.85 -18.20 -3.96
C PRO A 50 8.92 -16.84 -4.69
N TYR A 51 9.31 -15.77 -4.00
CA TYR A 51 9.32 -14.40 -4.50
C TYR A 51 10.62 -13.69 -4.11
N GLY A 52 11.73 -14.43 -4.05
CA GLY A 52 13.03 -13.92 -3.64
C GLY A 52 13.46 -14.33 -2.23
N THR A 53 14.58 -13.77 -1.80
CA THR A 53 15.16 -14.02 -0.47
C THR A 53 14.63 -12.99 0.53
N ALA A 54 14.05 -13.45 1.63
CA ALA A 54 13.68 -12.61 2.76
C ALA A 54 14.88 -12.43 3.69
N LEU A 55 15.27 -11.19 4.00
CA LEU A 55 16.22 -10.87 5.06
C LEU A 55 15.50 -10.06 6.14
N TYR A 56 15.24 -10.71 7.27
CA TYR A 56 14.63 -10.07 8.44
C TYR A 56 15.71 -9.43 9.29
N LEU A 57 15.59 -8.14 9.59
CA LEU A 57 16.49 -7.43 10.50
C LEU A 57 15.78 -7.05 11.81
N PRO A 58 16.50 -6.98 12.95
CA PRO A 58 15.92 -6.58 14.22
C PRO A 58 15.14 -5.26 14.16
N SER A 59 13.96 -5.27 14.75
CA SER A 59 12.98 -4.19 14.60
C SER A 59 12.20 -3.92 15.88
N ILE A 60 11.59 -2.74 15.95
CA ILE A 60 10.66 -2.36 17.01
C ILE A 60 9.24 -2.34 16.46
N GLU A 61 8.28 -2.70 17.30
CA GLU A 61 6.87 -2.56 16.99
C GLU A 61 6.43 -1.12 17.21
N ILE A 62 5.61 -0.60 16.31
CA ILE A 62 5.03 0.73 16.45
C ILE A 62 3.78 0.62 17.34
N PRO A 63 3.72 1.31 18.49
CA PRO A 63 2.55 1.31 19.35
C PRO A 63 1.28 1.71 18.57
N PHE A 64 0.16 1.06 18.88
CA PHE A 64 -1.16 1.33 18.28
C PHE A 64 -1.25 1.14 16.74
N SER A 65 -0.22 0.60 16.11
CA SER A 65 -0.21 0.34 14.65
C SER A 65 -0.88 -0.98 14.25
N GLY A 66 -1.27 -1.80 15.24
CA GLY A 66 -1.85 -3.12 15.00
C GLY A 66 -0.83 -4.21 14.65
N GLY A 67 0.46 -3.98 14.94
CA GLY A 67 1.55 -4.96 14.74
C GLY A 67 2.56 -4.58 13.66
N TYR A 68 2.51 -3.36 13.12
CA TYR A 68 3.54 -2.91 12.19
C TYR A 68 4.86 -2.65 12.91
N ARG A 69 5.94 -2.96 12.19
CA ARG A 69 7.30 -2.84 12.71
C ARG A 69 8.15 -1.96 11.81
N ILE A 70 9.13 -1.31 12.44
CA ILE A 70 10.17 -0.54 11.75
C ILE A 70 11.56 -0.99 12.20
N PHE A 71 12.54 -0.89 11.31
CA PHE A 71 13.92 -1.20 11.66
C PHE A 71 14.39 -0.41 12.89
N ARG A 72 15.02 -1.12 13.83
CA ARG A 72 15.45 -0.52 15.10
C ARG A 72 16.65 0.41 14.91
N ARG A 73 17.56 0.03 14.02
CA ARG A 73 18.87 0.68 13.87
C ARG A 73 19.30 0.68 12.40
N ARG A 74 19.94 1.77 11.98
CA ARG A 74 20.43 1.96 10.61
C ARG A 74 21.66 1.09 10.30
N ARG A 75 22.42 0.69 11.32
CA ARG A 75 23.69 -0.04 11.18
C ARG A 75 23.47 -1.39 10.49
N GLU A 76 22.42 -2.10 10.87
CA GLU A 76 22.05 -3.41 10.36
C GLU A 76 21.70 -3.33 8.88
N ILE A 77 20.95 -2.30 8.48
CA ILE A 77 20.61 -2.05 7.05
C ILE A 77 21.88 -1.74 6.25
N LYS A 78 22.76 -0.85 6.77
CA LYS A 78 24.03 -0.52 6.12
C LYS A 78 24.91 -1.76 5.96
N GLN A 79 24.98 -2.61 7.00
CA GLN A 79 25.74 -3.85 6.96
C GLN A 79 25.18 -4.79 5.90
N ALA A 80 23.85 -4.94 5.80
CA ALA A 80 23.22 -5.74 4.75
C ALA A 80 23.61 -5.24 3.36
N ILE A 81 23.57 -3.92 3.11
CA ILE A 81 23.98 -3.31 1.84
C ILE A 81 25.46 -3.61 1.53
N VAL A 82 26.36 -3.42 2.51
CA VAL A 82 27.80 -3.66 2.36
C VAL A 82 28.12 -5.12 2.08
N THR A 83 27.49 -6.04 2.82
CA THR A 83 27.71 -7.48 2.66
C THR A 83 27.17 -7.99 1.33
N MET A 84 25.99 -7.51 0.91
CA MET A 84 25.32 -8.03 -0.28
C MET A 84 25.83 -7.41 -1.58
N LYS A 85 26.34 -6.17 -1.54
CA LYS A 85 26.79 -5.40 -2.71
C LYS A 85 25.77 -5.46 -3.86
N PRO A 86 24.52 -5.01 -3.66
CA PRO A 86 23.50 -5.08 -4.69
C PRO A 86 23.82 -4.13 -5.84
N ASP A 87 23.35 -4.46 -7.05
CA ASP A 87 23.43 -3.57 -8.21
C ASP A 87 22.42 -2.42 -8.09
N ARG A 88 21.27 -2.67 -7.47
CA ARG A 88 20.18 -1.70 -7.30
C ARG A 88 19.55 -1.80 -5.91
N ILE A 89 19.17 -0.64 -5.35
CA ILE A 89 18.41 -0.57 -4.10
C ILE A 89 17.06 0.11 -4.33
N GLU A 90 16.01 -0.52 -3.83
CA GLU A 90 14.65 0.00 -3.82
C GLU A 90 14.22 0.24 -2.38
N CYS A 91 13.46 1.30 -2.11
CA CYS A 91 12.99 1.62 -0.77
C CYS A 91 11.47 1.84 -0.73
N SER A 92 10.80 1.17 0.21
CA SER A 92 9.37 1.33 0.50
C SER A 92 9.17 1.90 1.91
N ASP A 93 9.74 3.08 2.13
CA ASP A 93 9.49 3.99 3.26
C ASP A 93 10.21 5.32 2.98
N ARG A 94 9.47 6.43 3.03
CA ARG A 94 9.97 7.77 2.68
C ARG A 94 10.61 8.49 3.87
N PHE A 95 10.39 8.00 5.08
CA PHE A 95 10.79 8.68 6.31
C PHE A 95 12.04 8.06 6.93
N THR A 96 11.94 6.82 7.40
CA THR A 96 13.02 6.27 8.24
C THR A 96 14.19 5.75 7.39
N LEU A 97 13.94 5.40 6.13
CA LEU A 97 14.93 4.89 5.17
C LEU A 97 15.59 5.98 4.32
N LEU A 98 15.31 7.26 4.56
CA LEU A 98 15.87 8.37 3.78
C LEU A 98 17.42 8.39 3.74
N PHE A 99 18.07 7.81 4.75
CA PHE A 99 19.53 7.71 4.81
C PHE A 99 20.13 6.73 3.78
N VAL A 100 19.33 5.83 3.22
CA VAL A 100 19.78 4.79 2.28
C VAL A 100 20.33 5.42 1.01
N GLY A 101 19.66 6.45 0.46
CA GLY A 101 20.10 7.13 -0.76
C GLY A 101 21.54 7.67 -0.69
N PRO A 102 21.87 8.58 0.24
CA PRO A 102 23.25 9.09 0.40
C PRO A 102 24.27 8.01 0.79
N PHE A 103 23.84 6.93 1.44
CA PHE A 103 24.72 5.81 1.77
C PHE A 103 25.07 4.99 0.52
N ALA A 104 24.08 4.61 -0.27
CA ALA A 104 24.21 3.88 -1.51
C ALA A 104 25.00 4.67 -2.58
N ARG A 105 24.78 5.99 -2.67
CA ARG A 105 25.53 6.87 -3.56
C ARG A 105 27.04 6.81 -3.32
N ARG A 106 27.47 6.78 -2.05
CA ARG A 106 28.90 6.64 -1.69
C ARG A 106 29.49 5.28 -2.10
N MET A 107 28.63 4.30 -2.36
CA MET A 107 29.00 2.97 -2.83
C MET A 107 28.81 2.81 -4.35
N GLY A 108 28.40 3.86 -5.06
CA GLY A 108 28.10 3.79 -6.50
C GLY A 108 26.85 2.99 -6.86
N ILE A 109 25.95 2.74 -5.90
CA ILE A 109 24.74 1.94 -6.11
C ILE A 109 23.56 2.86 -6.43
N GLN A 110 22.88 2.62 -7.54
CA GLN A 110 21.67 3.36 -7.93
C GLN A 110 20.47 2.97 -7.06
N THR A 111 19.66 3.98 -6.74
CA THR A 111 18.57 3.89 -5.78
C THR A 111 17.24 4.43 -6.29
N LEU A 112 16.16 3.81 -5.86
CA LEU A 112 14.81 4.36 -6.03
C LEU A 112 14.01 4.27 -4.74
N VAL A 113 13.01 5.14 -4.62
CA VAL A 113 12.05 5.11 -3.51
C VAL A 113 10.63 5.15 -4.04
N PHE A 114 9.77 4.31 -3.47
CA PHE A 114 8.35 4.29 -3.77
C PHE A 114 7.58 5.34 -2.97
N SER A 115 6.68 6.03 -3.66
CA SER A 115 5.76 7.03 -3.15
C SER A 115 4.33 6.57 -3.46
N HIS A 116 3.70 5.96 -2.45
CA HIS A 116 2.34 5.39 -2.57
C HIS A 116 1.23 6.34 -2.08
N GLU A 117 1.59 7.45 -1.43
CA GLU A 117 0.66 8.37 -0.76
C GLU A 117 1.11 9.83 -0.90
N THR A 118 0.22 10.77 -0.58
CA THR A 118 0.57 12.19 -0.44
C THR A 118 0.78 12.51 1.04
N LEU A 119 1.81 13.32 1.34
CA LEU A 119 2.06 13.77 2.70
C LEU A 119 0.94 14.69 3.19
N THR A 120 0.43 15.56 2.32
CA THR A 120 -0.72 16.41 2.65
C THR A 120 -1.97 15.58 2.94
N GLY A 121 -2.18 14.46 2.22
CA GLY A 121 -3.29 13.54 2.48
C GLY A 121 -3.13 12.79 3.81
N LEU A 122 -1.89 12.47 4.21
CA LEU A 122 -1.59 11.88 5.51
C LEU A 122 -1.85 12.86 6.66
N PHE A 123 -1.40 14.12 6.53
CA PHE A 123 -1.53 15.13 7.59
C PHE A 123 -2.90 15.79 7.67
N GLY A 124 -3.62 15.92 6.54
CA GLY A 124 -4.91 16.58 6.45
C GLY A 124 -6.03 15.91 7.26
N LYS A 125 -5.83 14.65 7.70
CA LYS A 125 -6.76 13.94 8.58
C LYS A 125 -6.60 14.29 10.06
N PHE A 126 -5.49 14.89 10.47
CA PHE A 126 -5.15 15.05 11.89
C PHE A 126 -5.21 16.50 12.39
N LEU A 127 -5.09 17.53 11.53
CA LEU A 127 -5.11 18.94 11.97
C LEU A 127 -5.57 19.94 10.88
N PRO A 128 -6.26 21.03 11.26
CA PRO A 128 -6.78 22.06 10.33
C PRO A 128 -5.74 23.16 9.99
N ALA A 129 -4.57 22.79 9.45
CA ALA A 129 -3.50 23.76 9.08
C ALA A 129 -2.89 23.53 7.67
N PRO A 130 -3.68 23.63 6.59
CA PRO A 130 -3.33 23.14 5.25
C PRO A 130 -2.05 23.76 4.66
N LYS A 131 -1.82 25.07 4.84
CA LYS A 131 -0.64 25.76 4.26
C LYS A 131 0.68 25.34 4.93
N THR A 132 0.69 25.13 6.23
CA THR A 132 1.89 24.70 6.97
C THR A 132 2.27 23.26 6.60
N PHE A 133 1.28 22.38 6.48
CA PHE A 133 1.51 20.99 6.04
C PHE A 133 2.03 20.92 4.62
N GLN A 134 1.53 21.76 3.71
CA GLN A 134 2.04 21.81 2.35
C GLN A 134 3.53 22.20 2.33
N ARG A 135 3.95 23.20 3.12
CA ARG A 135 5.38 23.58 3.21
C ARG A 135 6.25 22.45 3.76
N LEU A 136 5.77 21.75 4.78
CA LEU A 136 6.48 20.60 5.37
C LEU A 136 6.58 19.43 4.37
N ALA A 137 5.47 19.10 3.71
CA ALA A 137 5.41 18.11 2.65
C ALA A 137 6.40 18.45 1.53
N ASP A 138 6.45 19.72 1.11
CA ASP A 138 7.36 20.20 0.09
C ASP A 138 8.82 20.08 0.48
N TRP A 139 9.13 20.50 1.69
CA TRP A 139 10.47 20.36 2.24
C TRP A 139 10.89 18.89 2.27
N HIS A 140 10.01 18.00 2.75
CA HIS A 140 10.30 16.58 2.83
C HIS A 140 10.44 15.94 1.45
N ASN A 141 9.53 16.23 0.51
CA ASN A 141 9.56 15.70 -0.85
C ASN A 141 10.80 16.17 -1.62
N ARG A 142 11.22 17.43 -1.44
CA ARG A 142 12.51 17.91 -1.98
C ARG A 142 13.69 17.17 -1.38
N ARG A 143 13.66 16.87 -0.07
CA ARG A 143 14.71 16.10 0.59
C ARG A 143 14.76 14.66 0.09
N LEU A 144 13.60 14.03 -0.09
CA LEU A 144 13.45 12.69 -0.63
C LEU A 144 13.97 12.60 -2.07
N ALA A 145 13.54 13.50 -2.94
CA ALA A 145 13.98 13.55 -4.33
C ALA A 145 15.49 13.78 -4.49
N ARG A 146 16.11 14.53 -3.58
CA ARG A 146 17.58 14.71 -3.55
C ARG A 146 18.34 13.50 -3.01
N ALA A 147 17.70 12.69 -2.16
CA ALA A 147 18.32 11.54 -1.53
C ALA A 147 18.45 10.35 -2.50
N PHE A 148 17.42 10.11 -3.31
CA PHE A 148 17.32 8.97 -4.22
C PHE A 148 17.56 9.36 -5.68
N ASP A 149 18.01 8.41 -6.51
CA ASP A 149 18.20 8.65 -7.94
C ASP A 149 16.86 8.73 -8.67
N TYR A 150 15.86 7.95 -8.23
CA TYR A 150 14.48 8.02 -8.74
C TYR A 150 13.44 8.04 -7.62
N VAL A 151 12.36 8.80 -7.84
CA VAL A 151 11.13 8.73 -7.04
C VAL A 151 10.05 8.09 -7.89
N ILE A 152 9.56 6.93 -7.47
CA ILE A 152 8.49 6.21 -8.17
C ILE A 152 7.16 6.54 -7.52
N ALA A 153 6.30 7.30 -8.22
CA ALA A 153 4.91 7.46 -7.82
C ALA A 153 4.07 6.37 -8.49
N THR A 154 3.24 5.67 -7.72
CA THR A 154 2.39 4.59 -8.26
C THR A 154 1.01 5.04 -8.70
N THR A 155 0.66 6.30 -8.46
CA THR A 155 -0.62 6.91 -8.87
C THR A 155 -0.41 8.37 -9.23
N ARG A 156 -1.29 8.91 -10.07
CA ARG A 156 -1.34 10.36 -10.33
C ARG A 156 -1.60 11.16 -9.06
N PHE A 157 -2.35 10.60 -8.11
CA PHE A 157 -2.59 11.25 -6.82
C PHE A 157 -1.27 11.44 -6.05
N ALA A 158 -0.45 10.40 -5.93
CA ALA A 158 0.85 10.47 -5.25
C ALA A 158 1.87 11.35 -6.01
N SER A 159 1.80 11.42 -7.35
CA SER A 159 2.73 12.22 -8.15
C SER A 159 2.50 13.73 -8.02
N LYS A 160 1.26 14.18 -7.75
CA LYS A 160 0.88 15.62 -7.69
C LYS A 160 1.83 16.48 -6.85
N GLU A 161 2.24 15.99 -5.67
CA GLU A 161 3.13 16.77 -4.80
C GLU A 161 4.52 16.97 -5.43
N PHE A 162 5.05 15.96 -6.12
CA PHE A 162 6.35 16.02 -6.78
C PHE A 162 6.31 16.79 -8.11
N GLU A 163 5.21 16.68 -8.85
CA GLU A 163 4.93 17.44 -10.06
C GLU A 163 4.89 18.95 -9.76
N ARG A 164 4.18 19.35 -8.70
CA ARG A 164 4.16 20.74 -8.23
C ARG A 164 5.54 21.27 -7.85
N LEU A 165 6.42 20.38 -7.40
CA LEU A 165 7.82 20.69 -7.07
C LEU A 165 8.76 20.65 -8.28
N SER A 166 8.25 20.35 -9.48
CA SER A 166 9.05 20.15 -10.69
C SER A 166 10.19 19.14 -10.49
N THR A 167 9.88 18.05 -9.79
CA THR A 167 10.86 17.01 -9.41
C THR A 167 11.35 16.26 -10.65
N ARG A 168 12.60 16.51 -11.07
CA ARG A 168 13.18 15.97 -12.33
C ARG A 168 13.29 14.45 -12.38
N ASN A 169 13.52 13.82 -11.24
CA ASN A 169 13.71 12.36 -11.12
C ASN A 169 12.43 11.61 -10.72
N LEU A 170 11.27 12.24 -10.85
CA LEU A 170 9.98 11.57 -10.69
C LEU A 170 9.70 10.64 -11.87
N ARG A 171 9.18 9.44 -11.57
CA ARG A 171 8.63 8.52 -12.55
C ARG A 171 7.26 8.04 -12.08
N LEU A 172 6.25 8.19 -12.94
CA LEU A 172 4.91 7.66 -12.69
C LEU A 172 4.86 6.23 -13.24
N ILE A 173 4.92 5.23 -12.36
CA ILE A 173 4.87 3.81 -12.72
C ILE A 173 3.74 3.15 -11.92
N PRO A 174 2.56 2.94 -12.54
CA PRO A 174 1.44 2.29 -11.87
C PRO A 174 1.78 0.87 -11.43
N LEU A 175 1.16 0.43 -10.33
CA LEU A 175 1.19 -0.99 -9.95
C LEU A 175 0.38 -1.80 -10.95
N GLY A 176 0.85 -3.02 -11.22
CA GLY A 176 0.12 -3.98 -12.04
C GLY A 176 -1.02 -4.65 -11.28
N VAL A 177 -1.84 -5.39 -12.04
CA VAL A 177 -2.85 -6.32 -11.52
C VAL A 177 -2.58 -7.69 -12.13
N ASP A 178 -2.83 -8.77 -11.38
CA ASP A 178 -2.75 -10.12 -11.92
C ASP A 178 -3.93 -10.37 -12.86
N SER A 179 -3.69 -10.27 -14.16
CA SER A 179 -4.69 -10.46 -15.22
C SER A 179 -5.17 -11.90 -15.39
N ASN A 180 -4.50 -12.88 -14.75
CA ASN A 180 -4.97 -14.26 -14.72
C ASN A 180 -6.06 -14.45 -13.66
N THR A 181 -5.90 -13.76 -12.52
CA THR A 181 -6.88 -13.77 -11.42
C THR A 181 -8.02 -12.79 -11.68
N PHE A 182 -7.70 -11.54 -12.02
CA PHE A 182 -8.67 -10.48 -12.32
C PHE A 182 -8.95 -10.43 -13.82
N ASN A 183 -9.75 -11.39 -14.28
CA ASN A 183 -10.05 -11.57 -15.70
C ASN A 183 -11.57 -11.53 -15.95
N PRO A 184 -12.07 -10.73 -16.92
CA PRO A 184 -13.49 -10.72 -17.28
C PRO A 184 -14.06 -12.09 -17.65
N ASN A 185 -13.24 -13.00 -18.18
CA ASN A 185 -13.65 -14.37 -18.52
C ASN A 185 -13.98 -15.24 -17.29
N ARG A 186 -13.63 -14.79 -16.08
CA ARG A 186 -14.03 -15.44 -14.83
C ARG A 186 -15.39 -14.97 -14.31
N TYR A 187 -16.11 -14.15 -15.09
CA TYR A 187 -17.46 -13.71 -14.77
C TYR A 187 -18.42 -14.90 -14.60
N LYS A 188 -19.23 -14.86 -13.54
CA LYS A 188 -20.24 -15.88 -13.24
C LYS A 188 -21.61 -15.21 -13.13
N SER A 189 -22.48 -15.45 -14.11
CA SER A 189 -23.86 -14.91 -14.13
C SER A 189 -24.64 -15.30 -12.88
N GLU A 190 -24.53 -16.55 -12.45
CA GLU A 190 -25.29 -17.07 -11.31
C GLU A 190 -24.87 -16.42 -9.99
N LEU A 191 -23.58 -16.13 -9.81
CA LEU A 191 -23.10 -15.36 -8.66
C LEU A 191 -23.67 -13.94 -8.69
N ARG A 192 -23.65 -13.27 -9.85
CA ARG A 192 -24.21 -11.93 -9.99
C ARG A 192 -25.70 -11.91 -9.65
N LYS A 193 -26.49 -12.85 -10.19
CA LYS A 193 -27.94 -12.96 -9.90
C LYS A 193 -28.19 -13.14 -8.41
N LYS A 194 -27.43 -14.04 -7.76
CA LYS A 194 -27.51 -14.25 -6.31
C LYS A 194 -27.23 -12.97 -5.54
N LEU A 195 -26.15 -12.26 -5.86
CA LEU A 195 -25.77 -11.02 -5.18
C LEU A 195 -26.72 -9.85 -5.47
N LEU A 196 -27.37 -9.80 -6.63
CA LEU A 196 -28.40 -8.80 -6.95
C LEU A 196 -29.63 -8.94 -6.06
N ASN A 197 -29.96 -10.17 -5.64
CA ASN A 197 -31.09 -10.46 -4.74
C ASN A 197 -32.40 -9.76 -5.20
N GLY A 198 -32.69 -9.81 -6.50
CA GLY A 198 -33.90 -9.23 -7.11
C GLY A 198 -33.86 -7.71 -7.33
N LYS A 199 -32.74 -7.03 -7.04
CA LYS A 199 -32.53 -5.61 -7.39
C LYS A 199 -32.03 -5.45 -8.82
N GLU A 200 -32.14 -4.24 -9.37
CA GLU A 200 -31.72 -3.92 -10.74
C GLU A 200 -30.20 -3.64 -10.82
N HIS A 201 -29.67 -2.95 -9.80
CA HIS A 201 -28.28 -2.55 -9.74
C HIS A 201 -27.53 -3.22 -8.58
N LEU A 202 -26.32 -3.72 -8.85
CA LEU A 202 -25.42 -4.27 -7.85
C LEU A 202 -24.23 -3.33 -7.66
N ILE A 203 -24.05 -2.87 -6.42
CA ILE A 203 -22.93 -2.05 -5.98
C ILE A 203 -22.04 -2.93 -5.11
N ILE A 204 -20.73 -2.93 -5.40
CA ILE A 204 -19.73 -3.67 -4.62
C ILE A 204 -18.80 -2.68 -3.95
N HIS A 205 -18.73 -2.71 -2.62
CA HIS A 205 -17.64 -2.13 -1.86
C HIS A 205 -16.63 -3.24 -1.56
N CYS A 206 -15.38 -3.11 -1.99
CA CYS A 206 -14.33 -4.08 -1.69
C CYS A 206 -13.12 -3.36 -1.09
N GLY A 207 -12.85 -3.58 0.19
CA GLY A 207 -11.76 -2.87 0.88
C GLY A 207 -11.69 -3.14 2.38
N ARG A 208 -10.65 -2.62 3.03
CA ARG A 208 -10.49 -2.74 4.49
C ARG A 208 -11.55 -1.91 5.19
N LEU A 209 -12.31 -2.52 6.10
CA LEU A 209 -13.36 -1.86 6.87
C LEU A 209 -12.76 -1.12 8.07
N SER A 210 -12.13 0.02 7.79
CA SER A 210 -11.37 0.81 8.76
C SER A 210 -11.71 2.30 8.65
N PRO A 211 -11.52 3.10 9.73
CA PRO A 211 -11.82 4.54 9.71
C PRO A 211 -11.16 5.28 8.55
N GLU A 212 -9.93 4.89 8.18
CA GLU A 212 -9.20 5.49 7.07
C GLU A 212 -9.92 5.36 5.71
N LYS A 213 -10.62 4.24 5.51
CA LYS A 213 -11.29 3.87 4.25
C LYS A 213 -12.76 4.26 4.21
N ASP A 214 -13.28 4.74 5.34
CA ASP A 214 -14.63 5.24 5.49
C ASP A 214 -15.72 4.43 4.75
N PRO A 215 -15.90 3.14 5.10
CA PRO A 215 -16.88 2.28 4.44
C PRO A 215 -18.34 2.74 4.64
N HIS A 216 -18.60 3.63 5.59
CA HIS A 216 -19.94 4.18 5.84
C HIS A 216 -20.46 4.99 4.65
N LEU A 217 -19.59 5.65 3.89
CA LEU A 217 -19.97 6.41 2.70
C LEU A 217 -20.67 5.53 1.64
N SER A 218 -20.32 4.25 1.53
CA SER A 218 -21.00 3.34 0.60
C SER A 218 -22.42 3.02 1.04
N ILE A 219 -22.67 2.98 2.35
CA ILE A 219 -24.02 2.78 2.91
C ILE A 219 -24.85 4.03 2.70
N GLU A 220 -24.30 5.20 3.02
CA GLU A 220 -24.97 6.49 2.81
C GLU A 220 -25.32 6.70 1.33
N ALA A 221 -24.40 6.39 0.41
CA ALA A 221 -24.67 6.45 -1.03
C ALA A 221 -25.83 5.52 -1.44
N LEU A 222 -25.92 4.30 -0.88
CA LEU A 222 -27.04 3.40 -1.14
C LEU A 222 -28.36 3.99 -0.62
N GLU A 223 -28.36 4.60 0.57
CA GLU A 223 -29.55 5.22 1.13
C GLU A 223 -30.06 6.36 0.27
N ILE A 224 -29.18 7.25 -0.21
CA ILE A 224 -29.55 8.33 -1.14
C ILE A 224 -30.13 7.74 -2.43
N LEU A 225 -29.44 6.77 -3.04
CA LEU A 225 -29.90 6.12 -4.27
C LEU A 225 -31.28 5.49 -4.11
N THR A 226 -31.53 4.78 -3.01
CA THR A 226 -32.77 4.04 -2.80
C THR A 226 -33.91 4.91 -2.30
N LYS A 227 -33.67 5.78 -1.31
CA LYS A 227 -34.72 6.57 -0.64
C LYS A 227 -35.03 7.87 -1.36
N GLU A 228 -34.03 8.55 -1.89
CA GLU A 228 -34.20 9.88 -2.52
C GLU A 228 -34.38 9.77 -4.03
N MET A 229 -33.70 8.83 -4.68
CA MET A 229 -33.70 8.69 -6.14
C MET A 229 -34.54 7.51 -6.66
N GLY A 230 -35.10 6.68 -5.78
CA GLY A 230 -35.94 5.53 -6.15
C GLY A 230 -35.22 4.42 -6.92
N VAL A 231 -33.88 4.37 -6.88
CA VAL A 231 -33.07 3.39 -7.61
C VAL A 231 -33.13 2.03 -6.92
N SER A 232 -33.48 0.98 -7.66
CA SER A 232 -33.48 -0.41 -7.17
C SER A 232 -32.05 -0.97 -7.12
N ALA A 233 -31.34 -0.70 -6.02
CA ALA A 233 -29.94 -1.11 -5.84
C ALA A 233 -29.72 -2.04 -4.63
N GLN A 234 -28.71 -2.92 -4.76
CA GLN A 234 -28.19 -3.80 -3.72
C GLN A 234 -26.71 -3.47 -3.48
N LEU A 235 -26.31 -3.30 -2.22
CA LEU A 235 -24.90 -3.13 -1.84
C LEU A 235 -24.38 -4.41 -1.20
N VAL A 236 -23.21 -4.86 -1.68
CA VAL A 236 -22.42 -5.93 -1.04
C VAL A 236 -21.09 -5.34 -0.61
N VAL A 237 -20.75 -5.53 0.66
CA VAL A 237 -19.52 -5.04 1.28
C VAL A 237 -18.61 -6.23 1.55
N ILE A 238 -17.45 -6.23 0.90
CA ILE A 238 -16.45 -7.29 1.00
C ILE A 238 -15.22 -6.73 1.72
N GLY A 239 -14.90 -7.30 2.86
CA GLY A 239 -13.69 -6.94 3.60
C GLY A 239 -13.75 -7.16 5.10
N GLY A 240 -12.59 -7.07 5.73
CA GLY A 240 -12.42 -7.12 7.18
C GLY A 240 -11.82 -5.84 7.74
N GLY A 241 -12.03 -5.60 9.03
CA GLY A 241 -11.39 -4.51 9.75
C GLY A 241 -12.08 -4.17 11.07
N PRO A 242 -11.57 -3.18 11.80
CA PRO A 242 -12.12 -2.79 13.11
C PRO A 242 -13.57 -2.29 13.05
N LEU A 243 -14.07 -1.89 11.88
CA LEU A 243 -15.46 -1.46 11.70
C LEU A 243 -16.41 -2.59 11.28
N SER A 244 -15.92 -3.82 11.06
CA SER A 244 -16.73 -4.92 10.55
C SER A 244 -18.00 -5.17 11.37
N GLU A 245 -17.89 -5.27 12.70
CA GLU A 245 -19.04 -5.55 13.56
C GLU A 245 -20.04 -4.38 13.60
N LYS A 246 -19.53 -3.13 13.64
CA LYS A 246 -20.37 -1.93 13.60
C LYS A 246 -21.15 -1.81 12.28
N LEU A 247 -20.55 -2.21 11.16
CA LEU A 247 -21.23 -2.17 9.86
C LEU A 247 -22.31 -3.26 9.76
N LYS A 248 -22.06 -4.46 10.31
CA LYS A 248 -23.05 -5.53 10.39
C LYS A 248 -24.24 -5.18 11.28
N SER A 249 -24.01 -4.51 12.42
CA SER A 249 -25.13 -4.08 13.28
C SER A 249 -26.01 -3.05 12.58
N ASN A 250 -25.41 -2.12 11.85
CA ASN A 250 -26.14 -1.08 11.11
C ASN A 250 -26.90 -1.65 9.91
N SER A 251 -26.39 -2.70 9.27
CA SER A 251 -27.08 -3.34 8.13
C SER A 251 -28.34 -4.10 8.54
N ALA A 252 -28.40 -4.63 9.76
CA ALA A 252 -29.58 -5.30 10.29
C ALA A 252 -30.77 -4.36 10.51
N HIS A 253 -30.52 -3.06 10.66
CA HIS A 253 -31.54 -2.03 10.94
C HIS A 253 -32.00 -1.26 9.69
N ASN A 254 -31.32 -1.44 8.55
CA ASN A 254 -31.60 -0.69 7.33
C ASN A 254 -32.42 -1.52 6.33
N THR A 255 -33.51 -0.94 5.81
CA THR A 255 -34.42 -1.57 4.84
C THR A 255 -33.74 -1.89 3.50
N SER A 256 -32.65 -1.19 3.20
CA SER A 256 -31.69 -1.48 2.14
C SER A 256 -30.61 -2.44 2.66
N ARG A 257 -30.79 -3.74 2.41
CA ARG A 257 -29.91 -4.81 2.93
C ARG A 257 -28.46 -4.59 2.48
N VAL A 258 -27.53 -4.61 3.44
CA VAL A 258 -26.09 -4.65 3.18
C VAL A 258 -25.55 -6.02 3.58
N GLU A 259 -25.00 -6.76 2.63
CA GLU A 259 -24.35 -8.05 2.91
C GLU A 259 -22.85 -7.82 3.17
N VAL A 260 -22.40 -8.11 4.39
CA VAL A 260 -20.98 -8.01 4.76
C VAL A 260 -20.36 -9.41 4.65
N ALA A 261 -19.56 -9.61 3.62
CA ALA A 261 -18.81 -10.85 3.40
C ALA A 261 -17.34 -10.67 3.77
N GLN A 262 -16.73 -11.69 4.37
CA GLN A 262 -15.28 -11.78 4.49
C GLN A 262 -14.71 -12.26 3.14
N ALA A 263 -13.61 -11.63 2.71
CA ALA A 263 -12.81 -12.18 1.62
C ALA A 263 -12.17 -13.49 2.13
N ALA A 264 -12.37 -14.58 1.39
CA ALA A 264 -11.73 -15.86 1.64
C ALA A 264 -10.21 -15.79 1.39
#